data_AF-A0AAV1L4C7-F1
#
_entry.id   AF-A0AAV1L4C7-F1
#
_cell.length_a   1.000
_cell.length_b   1.000
_cell.length_c   1.000
_cell.angle_alpha   90.00
_cell.angle_beta   90.00
_cell.angle_gamma   90.00
#
_symmetry.space_group_name_H-M   'P 1'
#
loop_
_entity.id
_entity.type
_entity.pdbx_description
1 polymer ?
#
loop_
_entity_poly.entity_id
_entity_poly.type
_entity_poly.pdbx_seq_one_letter_code
_entity_poly.pdbx_strand_id
1 'polypeptide(L)'
;MPRVRPGSARRQVYWWSRELTSLREACVAARHLYARHRRLRIRPPNAAAIEAELYEGYRAAKTALREAIMRARDRAREEMLETLDRDPWGRPYKMVRDKLRTWAPPLTQSLRPQLVEDVVSALFPARGEHPPPPMAPPPAVPEVDHQDDDDGIPEGTGVDLRVAVRRLKARNTAPGPDGLPGKAWVLASEALGPRLEGLLSACLERGQFPLRWKTGKLVLIRKPGRPADSPSAYRPVVLLDEVGKLFERVIANRLAEHLAGTGPDLAEHQFGFRKRRSTVDAMRVRALTTGDAVARGGLFWRCLSTSPTPSTPCPGAALGRHSGITGCRPISVV
;
A
#
# COMPACT_ATOMS: atom_id res chain seq x y z
N MET A 1 36.15 7.08 22.02
CA MET A 1 36.22 7.11 20.54
C MET A 1 35.03 6.33 19.97
N PRO A 2 34.13 6.96 19.19
CA PRO A 2 33.04 6.21 18.60
C PRO A 2 33.59 5.31 17.49
N ARG A 3 33.44 3.99 17.66
CA ARG A 3 33.75 3.01 16.61
C ARG A 3 32.87 3.32 15.40
N VAL A 4 33.49 3.76 14.32
CA VAL A 4 32.86 3.89 13.00
C VAL A 4 32.25 2.53 12.67
N ARG A 5 30.91 2.47 12.62
CA ARG A 5 30.22 1.28 12.13
C ARG A 5 30.77 0.97 10.73
N PRO A 6 31.07 -0.28 10.38
CA PRO A 6 31.45 -0.60 9.00
C PRO A 6 30.30 -0.14 8.11
N GLY A 7 30.57 0.89 7.29
CA GLY A 7 29.60 1.38 6.33
C GLY A 7 29.13 0.19 5.49
N SER A 8 27.83 0.11 5.22
CA SER A 8 27.28 -0.93 4.36
C SER A 8 28.16 -1.05 3.12
N ALA A 9 28.61 -2.26 2.77
CA ALA A 9 29.43 -2.50 1.59
C ALA A 9 28.84 -1.70 0.42
N ARG A 10 29.58 -0.70 -0.09
CA ARG A 10 29.12 0.12 -1.20
C ARG A 10 28.76 -0.85 -2.32
N ARG A 11 27.48 -0.88 -2.69
CA ARG A 11 26.92 -1.83 -3.65
C ARG A 11 27.77 -1.76 -4.93
N GLN A 12 28.37 -2.89 -5.29
CA GLN A 12 29.10 -2.99 -6.55
C GLN A 12 28.10 -2.80 -7.69
N VAL A 13 28.49 -2.00 -8.68
CA VAL A 13 27.69 -1.78 -9.89
C VAL A 13 27.56 -3.11 -10.62
N TYR A 14 26.42 -3.41 -11.22
CA TYR A 14 26.11 -4.76 -11.75
C TYR A 14 27.11 -5.29 -12.79
N TRP A 15 27.82 -4.41 -13.50
CA TRP A 15 28.87 -4.74 -14.48
C TRP A 15 30.28 -4.83 -13.87
N TRP A 16 30.41 -4.62 -12.56
CA TRP A 16 31.68 -4.66 -11.85
C TRP A 16 32.08 -6.10 -11.53
N SER A 17 33.21 -6.57 -12.07
CA SER A 17 33.69 -7.94 -11.92
C SER A 17 34.82 -8.08 -10.89
N ARG A 18 35.13 -9.33 -10.51
CA ARG A 18 36.34 -9.65 -9.72
C ARG A 18 37.62 -9.24 -10.44
N GLU A 19 37.66 -9.40 -11.76
CA GLU A 19 38.78 -8.97 -12.62
C GLU A 19 39.02 -7.45 -12.56
N LEU A 20 37.95 -6.63 -12.61
CA LEU A 20 38.08 -5.18 -12.43
C LEU A 20 38.59 -4.79 -11.04
N THR A 21 38.28 -5.62 -10.04
CA THR A 21 38.73 -5.41 -8.66
C THR A 21 40.23 -5.69 -8.55
N SER A 22 40.72 -6.81 -9.09
CA SER A 22 42.15 -7.13 -9.10
C SER A 22 42.97 -6.12 -9.91
N LEU A 23 42.49 -5.69 -11.08
CA LEU A 23 43.14 -4.63 -11.87
C LEU A 23 43.19 -3.29 -11.14
N ARG A 24 42.16 -2.96 -10.37
CA ARG A 24 42.13 -1.75 -9.55
C ARG A 24 43.13 -1.83 -8.41
N GLU A 25 43.21 -2.95 -7.72
CA GLU A 25 44.19 -3.19 -6.67
C GLU A 25 45.62 -3.10 -7.21
N ALA A 26 45.91 -3.74 -8.35
CA ALA A 26 47.20 -3.67 -9.02
C ALA A 26 47.57 -2.22 -9.41
N CYS A 27 46.63 -1.46 -9.99
CA CYS A 27 46.85 -0.05 -10.35
C CYS A 27 47.14 0.82 -9.11
N VAL A 28 46.43 0.60 -8.00
CA VAL A 28 46.65 1.34 -6.74
C VAL A 28 47.99 0.97 -6.13
N ALA A 29 48.35 -0.31 -6.11
CA ALA A 29 49.63 -0.80 -5.63
C ALA A 29 50.81 -0.20 -6.42
N ALA A 30 50.73 -0.21 -7.76
CA ALA A 30 51.74 0.39 -8.63
C ALA A 30 51.90 1.90 -8.40
N ARG A 31 50.77 2.62 -8.24
CA ARG A 31 50.79 4.05 -7.89
C ARG A 31 51.49 4.31 -6.55
N HIS A 32 51.23 3.47 -5.55
CA HIS A 32 51.84 3.60 -4.23
C HIS A 32 53.34 3.27 -4.24
N LEU A 33 53.78 2.32 -5.05
CA LEU A 33 55.22 2.03 -5.23
C LEU A 33 55.94 3.23 -5.86
N TYR A 34 55.43 3.76 -6.97
CA TYR A 34 55.97 4.96 -7.62
C TYR A 34 55.99 6.18 -6.68
N ALA A 35 54.88 6.45 -5.98
CA ALA A 35 54.80 7.59 -5.05
C ALA A 35 55.71 7.45 -3.83
N ARG A 36 55.93 6.23 -3.31
CA ARG A 36 56.88 5.97 -2.22
C ARG A 36 58.31 6.22 -2.68
N HIS A 37 58.69 5.72 -3.85
CA HIS A 37 60.03 5.91 -4.41
C HIS A 37 60.36 7.41 -4.58
N ARG A 38 59.42 8.21 -5.11
CA ARG A 38 59.61 9.66 -5.26
C ARG A 38 59.78 10.43 -3.95
N ARG A 39 59.31 9.87 -2.83
CA ARG A 39 59.37 10.49 -1.50
C ARG A 39 60.59 10.05 -0.68
N LEU A 40 61.48 9.22 -1.24
CA LEU A 40 62.71 8.81 -0.56
C LEU A 40 63.62 10.03 -0.33
N ARG A 41 64.09 10.18 0.92
CA ARG A 41 65.04 11.23 1.31
C ARG A 41 66.46 10.96 0.81
N ILE A 42 66.87 9.69 0.74
CA ILE A 42 68.16 9.25 0.24
C ILE A 42 67.89 8.44 -1.04
N ARG A 43 68.49 8.85 -2.15
CA ARG A 43 68.26 8.23 -3.46
C ARG A 43 69.38 7.24 -3.79
N PRO A 44 69.06 6.02 -4.29
CA PRO A 44 70.07 5.09 -4.77
C PRO A 44 70.73 5.62 -6.06
N PRO A 45 71.94 5.14 -6.41
CA PRO A 45 72.66 5.59 -7.61
C PRO A 45 71.87 5.40 -8.92
N ASN A 46 71.00 4.39 -8.98
CA ASN A 46 70.13 4.11 -10.15
C ASN A 46 68.70 4.66 -10.01
N ALA A 47 68.47 5.67 -9.14
CA ALA A 47 67.12 6.15 -8.83
C ALA A 47 66.31 6.59 -10.05
N ALA A 48 66.93 7.19 -11.06
CA ALA A 48 66.23 7.64 -12.27
C ALA A 48 65.68 6.46 -13.10
N ALA A 49 66.46 5.39 -13.23
CA ALA A 49 66.06 4.18 -13.96
C ALA A 49 64.92 3.45 -13.22
N ILE A 50 65.04 3.33 -11.89
CA ILE A 50 64.01 2.72 -11.04
C ILE A 50 62.71 3.54 -11.07
N GLU A 51 62.81 4.88 -11.05
CA GLU A 51 61.64 5.76 -11.15
C GLU A 51 60.92 5.60 -12.50
N ALA A 52 61.67 5.51 -13.60
CA ALA A 52 61.11 5.29 -14.94
C ALA A 52 60.40 3.94 -15.05
N GLU A 53 60.99 2.86 -14.55
CA GLU A 53 60.40 1.52 -14.55
C GLU A 53 59.10 1.46 -13.72
N LEU A 54 59.10 2.04 -12.51
CA LEU A 54 57.92 2.11 -11.65
C LEU A 54 56.81 2.96 -12.27
N TYR A 55 57.17 4.04 -12.98
CA TYR A 55 56.20 4.88 -13.68
C TYR A 55 55.57 4.15 -14.86
N GLU A 56 56.36 3.43 -15.67
CA GLU A 56 55.84 2.62 -16.76
C GLU A 56 54.95 1.47 -16.25
N GLY A 57 55.32 0.80 -15.15
CA GLY A 57 54.47 -0.19 -14.49
C GLY A 57 53.13 0.39 -14.02
N TYR A 58 53.13 1.59 -13.42
CA TYR A 58 51.89 2.29 -13.06
C TYR A 58 51.06 2.69 -14.29
N ARG A 59 51.70 3.19 -15.34
CA ARG A 59 51.05 3.58 -16.59
C ARG A 59 50.37 2.38 -17.25
N ALA A 60 51.06 1.25 -17.36
CA ALA A 60 50.51 0.00 -17.89
C ALA A 60 49.31 -0.49 -17.07
N ALA A 61 49.42 -0.54 -15.73
CA ALA A 61 48.31 -0.95 -14.87
C ALA A 61 47.10 -0.01 -14.96
N LYS A 62 47.33 1.30 -15.11
CA LYS A 62 46.27 2.30 -15.30
C LYS A 62 45.55 2.12 -16.64
N THR A 63 46.31 1.87 -17.72
CA THR A 63 45.75 1.62 -19.06
C THR A 63 44.93 0.33 -19.05
N ALA A 64 45.47 -0.76 -18.51
CA ALA A 64 44.78 -2.04 -18.40
C ALA A 64 43.45 -1.93 -17.62
N LEU A 65 43.43 -1.22 -16.49
CA LEU A 65 42.20 -0.96 -15.74
C LEU A 65 41.19 -0.14 -16.56
N ARG A 66 41.64 0.93 -17.24
CA ARG A 66 40.77 1.79 -18.05
C ARG A 66 40.12 1.00 -19.18
N GLU A 67 40.90 0.22 -19.91
CA GLU A 67 40.38 -0.59 -21.01
C GLU A 67 39.43 -1.68 -20.52
N ALA A 68 39.74 -2.35 -19.40
CA ALA A 68 38.85 -3.34 -18.82
C ALA A 68 37.52 -2.72 -18.38
N ILE A 69 37.54 -1.51 -17.82
CA ILE A 69 36.31 -0.77 -17.48
C ILE A 69 35.49 -0.45 -18.73
N MET A 70 36.14 0.00 -19.81
CA MET A 70 35.46 0.27 -21.08
C MET A 70 34.81 -1.00 -21.63
N ARG A 71 35.57 -2.09 -21.77
CA ARG A 71 35.05 -3.39 -22.23
C ARG A 71 33.91 -3.92 -21.35
N ALA A 72 33.98 -3.75 -20.04
CA ALA A 72 32.91 -4.18 -19.14
C ALA A 72 31.64 -3.34 -19.30
N ARG A 73 31.77 -2.03 -19.53
CA ARG A 73 30.63 -1.14 -19.81
C ARG A 73 30.00 -1.44 -21.17
N ASP A 74 30.81 -1.69 -22.18
CA ASP A 74 30.33 -1.98 -23.53
C ASP A 74 29.56 -3.30 -23.55
N ARG A 75 30.10 -4.37 -22.94
CA ARG A 75 29.37 -5.65 -22.76
C ARG A 75 28.06 -5.48 -21.99
N ALA A 76 28.09 -4.73 -20.89
CA ALA A 76 26.90 -4.49 -20.10
C ALA A 76 25.82 -3.68 -20.86
N ARG A 77 26.23 -2.80 -21.77
CA ARG A 77 25.33 -2.07 -22.67
C ARG A 77 24.73 -3.02 -23.71
N GLU A 78 25.54 -3.88 -24.30
CA GLU A 78 25.10 -4.86 -25.31
C GLU A 78 24.10 -5.87 -24.73
N GLU A 79 24.41 -6.47 -23.57
CA GLU A 79 23.47 -7.34 -22.84
C GLU A 79 22.13 -6.64 -22.53
N MET A 80 22.18 -5.34 -22.21
CA MET A 80 20.99 -4.55 -21.93
C MET A 80 20.16 -4.30 -23.19
N LEU A 81 20.81 -4.04 -24.33
CA LEU A 81 20.14 -3.88 -25.61
C LEU A 81 19.51 -5.21 -26.07
N GLU A 82 20.21 -6.33 -25.95
CA GLU A 82 19.63 -7.65 -26.24
C GLU A 82 18.41 -7.96 -25.36
N THR A 83 18.44 -7.52 -24.10
CA THR A 83 17.30 -7.71 -23.20
C THR A 83 16.10 -6.85 -23.62
N LEU A 84 16.32 -5.67 -24.20
CA LEU A 84 15.24 -4.80 -24.71
C LEU A 84 14.49 -5.46 -25.87
N ASP A 85 15.19 -6.10 -26.80
CA ASP A 85 14.58 -6.73 -27.96
C ASP A 85 13.75 -7.97 -27.58
N ARG A 86 14.16 -8.70 -26.54
CA ARG A 86 13.41 -9.87 -26.03
C ARG A 86 12.27 -9.50 -25.09
N ASP A 87 12.47 -8.51 -24.21
CA ASP A 87 11.48 -8.05 -23.23
C ASP A 87 11.56 -6.52 -23.04
N PRO A 88 10.78 -5.75 -23.83
CA PRO A 88 10.74 -4.29 -23.74
C PRO A 88 10.31 -3.77 -22.35
N TRP A 89 9.65 -4.60 -21.53
CA TRP A 89 9.14 -4.25 -20.21
C TRP A 89 9.98 -4.83 -19.06
N GLY A 90 11.11 -5.46 -19.38
CA GLY A 90 11.97 -6.20 -18.48
C GLY A 90 12.90 -5.34 -17.62
N ARG A 91 14.13 -5.81 -17.44
CA ARG A 91 15.17 -5.12 -16.66
C ARG A 91 15.48 -3.70 -17.18
N PRO A 92 15.63 -3.45 -18.50
CA PRO A 92 15.97 -2.12 -19.02
C PRO A 92 14.89 -1.07 -18.70
N TYR A 93 13.61 -1.37 -18.95
CA TYR A 93 12.48 -0.51 -18.60
C TYR A 93 12.43 -0.20 -17.10
N LYS A 94 12.63 -1.23 -16.26
CA LYS A 94 12.65 -1.07 -14.80
C LYS A 94 13.82 -0.19 -14.36
N MET A 95 14.98 -0.28 -15.00
CA MET A 95 16.14 0.54 -14.69
C MET A 95 15.90 2.03 -15.01
N VAL A 96 15.41 2.33 -16.22
CA VAL A 96 15.12 3.72 -16.66
C VAL A 96 14.03 4.38 -15.82
N ARG A 97 13.07 3.60 -15.31
CA ARG A 97 11.97 4.10 -14.47
C ARG A 97 12.31 4.16 -12.98
N ASP A 98 13.55 3.89 -12.57
CA ASP A 98 13.95 3.71 -11.16
C ASP A 98 13.10 2.66 -10.41
N LYS A 99 12.61 1.67 -11.16
CA LYS A 99 11.80 0.54 -10.69
C LYS A 99 12.61 -0.75 -10.53
N LEU A 100 13.94 -0.69 -10.67
CA LEU A 100 14.83 -1.83 -10.47
C LEU A 100 14.96 -2.13 -8.96
N ARG A 101 13.87 -2.58 -8.35
CA ARG A 101 13.88 -3.18 -7.03
C ARG A 101 14.54 -4.55 -7.13
N THR A 102 15.39 -4.90 -6.18
CA THR A 102 15.70 -6.32 -5.92
C THR A 102 14.37 -7.03 -5.83
N TRP A 103 14.10 -7.94 -6.76
CA TRP A 103 12.88 -8.72 -6.76
C TRP A 103 12.82 -9.44 -5.42
N ALA A 104 11.88 -9.01 -4.59
CA ALA A 104 11.47 -9.72 -3.40
C ALA A 104 10.08 -10.25 -3.74
N PRO A 105 9.84 -11.57 -3.66
CA PRO A 105 8.50 -12.10 -3.84
C PRO A 105 7.55 -11.34 -2.89
N PRO A 106 6.30 -11.05 -3.32
CA PRO A 106 5.29 -10.50 -2.43
C PRO A 106 5.25 -11.31 -1.14
N LEU A 107 4.94 -10.66 -0.01
CA LEU A 107 4.99 -11.31 1.30
C LEU A 107 4.20 -12.63 1.29
N THR A 108 3.06 -12.69 0.60
CA THR A 108 2.26 -13.90 0.40
C THR A 108 2.97 -15.05 -0.31
N GLN A 109 3.92 -14.78 -1.22
CA GLN A 109 4.75 -15.80 -1.88
C GLN A 109 5.96 -16.25 -1.04
N SER A 110 6.34 -15.48 -0.02
CA SER A 110 7.43 -15.83 0.90
C SER A 110 6.95 -16.41 2.24
N LEU A 111 5.64 -16.34 2.51
CA LEU A 111 5.03 -16.97 3.67
C LEU A 111 4.90 -18.48 3.45
N ARG A 112 5.01 -19.24 4.54
CA ARG A 112 4.75 -20.69 4.54
C ARG A 112 3.28 -20.91 4.11
N PRO A 113 2.97 -21.86 3.21
CA PRO A 113 1.60 -22.10 2.73
C PRO A 113 0.57 -22.28 3.85
N GLN A 114 0.93 -23.07 4.88
CA GLN A 114 0.10 -23.30 6.06
C GLN A 114 -0.25 -21.99 6.79
N LEU A 115 0.73 -21.11 6.99
CA LEU A 115 0.49 -19.81 7.63
C LEU A 115 -0.43 -18.93 6.77
N VAL A 116 -0.36 -19.00 5.44
CA VAL A 116 -1.28 -18.25 4.57
C VAL A 116 -2.70 -18.77 4.75
N GLU A 117 -2.89 -20.09 4.78
CA GLU A 117 -4.17 -20.74 5.01
C GLU A 117 -4.76 -20.41 6.38
N ASP A 118 -3.95 -20.49 7.44
CA ASP A 118 -4.36 -20.10 8.80
C ASP A 118 -4.80 -18.63 8.86
N VAL A 119 -4.03 -17.74 8.23
CA VAL A 119 -4.33 -16.31 8.18
C VAL A 119 -5.62 -16.07 7.39
N VAL A 120 -5.80 -16.73 6.25
CA VAL A 120 -7.00 -16.57 5.41
C VAL A 120 -8.23 -17.13 6.12
N SER A 121 -8.16 -18.33 6.68
CA SER A 121 -9.26 -18.96 7.41
C SER A 121 -9.68 -18.16 8.64
N ALA A 122 -8.73 -17.57 9.37
CA ALA A 122 -9.03 -16.70 10.50
C ALA A 122 -9.65 -15.35 10.08
N LEU A 123 -9.22 -14.77 8.95
CA LEU A 123 -9.73 -13.48 8.46
C LEU A 123 -11.06 -13.62 7.70
N PHE A 124 -11.27 -14.77 7.05
CA PHE A 124 -12.43 -15.09 6.22
C PHE A 124 -12.98 -16.46 6.62
N PRO A 125 -13.61 -16.58 7.80
CA PRO A 125 -14.17 -17.84 8.25
C PRO A 125 -15.20 -18.36 7.25
N ALA A 126 -15.15 -19.66 6.96
CA ALA A 126 -16.19 -20.31 6.16
C ALA A 126 -17.55 -20.10 6.85
N ARG A 127 -18.60 -19.89 6.07
CA ARG A 127 -19.98 -19.59 6.54
C ARG A 127 -20.63 -20.70 7.38
N GLY A 128 -19.87 -21.66 7.88
CA GLY A 128 -20.35 -22.91 8.48
C GLY A 128 -20.92 -22.81 9.90
N GLU A 129 -20.67 -21.76 10.69
CA GLU A 129 -20.99 -21.83 12.14
C GLU A 129 -21.65 -20.60 12.77
N HIS A 130 -21.89 -19.53 12.00
CA HIS A 130 -22.57 -18.35 12.52
C HIS A 130 -23.74 -18.00 11.60
N PRO A 131 -24.99 -18.39 11.96
CA PRO A 131 -26.14 -17.79 11.31
C PRO A 131 -26.02 -16.27 11.43
N PRO A 132 -26.39 -15.50 10.38
CA PRO A 132 -26.45 -14.05 10.52
C PRO A 132 -27.29 -13.73 11.76
N PRO A 133 -26.90 -12.74 12.58
CA PRO A 133 -27.75 -12.32 13.69
C PRO A 133 -29.15 -12.10 13.14
N PRO A 134 -30.21 -12.57 13.82
CA PRO A 134 -31.57 -12.34 13.37
C PRO A 134 -31.73 -10.84 13.19
N MET A 135 -31.77 -10.40 11.94
CA MET A 135 -32.13 -9.03 11.63
C MET A 135 -33.55 -8.91 12.17
N ALA A 136 -33.77 -7.99 13.11
CA ALA A 136 -35.12 -7.61 13.44
C ALA A 136 -35.81 -7.28 12.11
N PRO A 137 -37.01 -7.84 11.84
CA PRO A 137 -37.77 -7.40 10.69
C PRO A 137 -37.81 -5.86 10.74
N PRO A 138 -37.60 -5.18 9.61
CA PRO A 138 -37.73 -3.73 9.58
C PRO A 138 -39.05 -3.39 10.30
N PRO A 139 -39.05 -2.38 11.20
CA PRO A 139 -40.28 -1.99 11.88
C PRO A 139 -41.35 -1.86 10.80
N ALA A 140 -42.52 -2.47 11.04
CA ALA A 140 -43.63 -2.41 10.11
C ALA A 140 -43.78 -0.96 9.69
N VAL A 141 -43.37 -0.68 8.46
CA VAL A 141 -43.58 0.63 7.86
C VAL A 141 -45.10 0.77 7.95
N PRO A 142 -45.66 1.84 8.56
CA PRO A 142 -47.08 2.07 8.40
C PRO A 142 -47.38 1.92 6.92
N GLU A 143 -48.46 1.22 6.57
CA GLU A 143 -48.95 1.12 5.21
C GLU A 143 -49.14 2.55 4.70
N VAL A 144 -48.05 3.11 4.17
CA VAL A 144 -48.10 4.21 3.23
C VAL A 144 -48.73 3.51 2.06
N ASP A 145 -49.94 3.94 1.68
CA ASP A 145 -50.52 3.54 0.41
C ASP A 145 -49.41 3.68 -0.63
N HIS A 146 -48.84 2.54 -1.02
CA HIS A 146 -48.17 2.42 -2.27
C HIS A 146 -49.32 2.50 -3.27
N GLN A 147 -49.81 3.73 -3.52
CA GLN A 147 -50.18 4.07 -4.87
C GLN A 147 -49.01 3.54 -5.71
N ASP A 148 -49.33 2.77 -6.74
CA ASP A 148 -48.38 2.27 -7.73
C ASP A 148 -47.77 3.44 -8.51
N ASP A 149 -47.22 4.44 -7.81
CA ASP A 149 -46.12 5.23 -8.28
C ASP A 149 -44.98 4.22 -8.39
N ASP A 150 -44.82 3.72 -9.61
CA ASP A 150 -43.62 3.10 -10.13
C ASP A 150 -42.42 4.03 -9.82
N ASP A 151 -41.97 4.02 -8.57
CA ASP A 151 -40.68 4.53 -8.12
C ASP A 151 -39.58 3.55 -8.59
N GLY A 152 -39.72 3.04 -9.82
CA GLY A 152 -38.61 2.54 -10.60
C GLY A 152 -37.48 3.55 -10.54
N ILE A 153 -36.25 3.04 -10.59
CA ILE A 153 -35.05 3.89 -10.73
C ILE A 153 -35.38 4.92 -11.82
N PRO A 154 -35.42 6.24 -11.52
CA PRO A 154 -36.06 7.21 -12.39
C PRO A 154 -35.60 7.02 -13.83
N GLU A 155 -36.54 6.62 -14.69
CA GLU A 155 -36.31 6.38 -16.11
C GLU A 155 -35.63 7.61 -16.70
N GLY A 156 -34.45 7.42 -17.28
CA GLY A 156 -33.67 8.49 -17.88
C GLY A 156 -32.45 8.97 -17.08
N THR A 157 -32.18 8.45 -15.88
CA THR A 157 -30.90 8.77 -15.20
C THR A 157 -29.78 7.87 -15.71
N GLY A 158 -29.37 8.07 -16.97
CA GLY A 158 -28.20 7.40 -17.55
C GLY A 158 -27.01 7.49 -16.60
N VAL A 159 -26.23 6.40 -16.51
CA VAL A 159 -25.01 6.40 -15.70
C VAL A 159 -24.05 7.45 -16.26
N ASP A 160 -23.92 8.62 -15.63
CA ASP A 160 -22.91 9.60 -16.05
C ASP A 160 -21.52 9.11 -15.67
N LEU A 161 -20.93 8.34 -16.59
CA LEU A 161 -19.62 7.75 -16.42
C LEU A 161 -18.54 8.84 -16.29
N ARG A 162 -18.79 10.08 -16.74
CA ARG A 162 -17.81 11.17 -16.72
C ARG A 162 -17.34 11.48 -15.30
N VAL A 163 -18.24 11.51 -14.32
CA VAL A 163 -17.89 11.76 -12.91
C VAL A 163 -17.09 10.60 -12.34
N ALA A 164 -17.47 9.37 -12.68
CA ALA A 164 -16.85 8.16 -12.17
C ALA A 164 -15.45 7.91 -12.80
N VAL A 165 -15.28 8.20 -14.09
CA VAL A 165 -14.01 8.12 -14.84
C VAL A 165 -13.03 9.21 -14.42
N ARG A 166 -13.47 10.42 -14.08
CA ARG A 166 -12.58 11.47 -13.52
C ARG A 166 -11.83 10.98 -12.28
N ARG A 167 -12.47 10.16 -11.43
CA ARG A 167 -11.81 9.57 -10.26
C ARG A 167 -10.80 8.48 -10.61
N LEU A 168 -10.99 7.76 -11.72
CA LEU A 168 -9.99 6.82 -12.24
C LEU A 168 -8.73 7.55 -12.74
N LYS A 169 -8.90 8.70 -13.41
CA LYS A 169 -7.80 9.52 -13.93
C LYS A 169 -6.85 10.01 -12.83
N ALA A 170 -7.39 10.32 -11.65
CA ALA A 170 -6.63 10.86 -10.53
C ALA A 170 -5.78 9.82 -9.78
N ARG A 171 -6.03 8.52 -9.95
CA ARG A 171 -5.42 7.48 -9.08
C ARG A 171 -4.54 6.52 -9.87
N ASN A 172 -3.28 6.37 -9.43
CA ASN A 172 -2.37 5.35 -9.91
C ASN A 172 -2.46 4.10 -9.02
N THR A 173 -3.58 3.39 -9.11
CA THR A 173 -3.89 2.23 -8.26
C THR A 173 -3.46 0.91 -8.90
N ALA A 174 -3.19 -0.10 -8.08
CA ALA A 174 -2.90 -1.45 -8.55
C ALA A 174 -4.13 -2.09 -9.22
N PRO A 175 -3.97 -2.77 -10.36
CA PRO A 175 -5.08 -3.40 -11.07
C PRO A 175 -5.63 -4.61 -10.32
N GLY A 176 -6.84 -5.02 -10.70
CA GLY A 176 -7.47 -6.25 -10.25
C GLY A 176 -6.88 -7.50 -10.92
N PRO A 177 -7.55 -8.65 -10.83
CA PRO A 177 -7.24 -9.87 -11.57
C PRO A 177 -7.10 -9.66 -13.09
N ASP A 178 -7.85 -8.73 -13.67
CA ASP A 178 -7.79 -8.40 -15.11
C ASP A 178 -6.45 -7.77 -15.57
N GLY A 179 -5.63 -7.28 -14.63
CA GLY A 179 -4.37 -6.59 -14.93
C GLY A 179 -4.53 -5.20 -15.55
N LEU A 180 -5.76 -4.68 -15.70
CA LEU A 180 -6.03 -3.40 -16.37
C LEU A 180 -6.07 -2.25 -15.35
N PRO A 181 -5.10 -1.31 -15.39
CA PRO A 181 -5.10 -0.18 -14.47
C PRO A 181 -6.17 0.85 -14.86
N GLY A 182 -6.62 1.65 -13.89
CA GLY A 182 -7.65 2.68 -14.13
C GLY A 182 -7.29 3.67 -15.25
N LYS A 183 -6.00 3.94 -15.48
CA LYS A 183 -5.53 4.77 -16.60
C LYS A 183 -5.82 4.15 -17.97
N ALA A 184 -5.74 2.82 -18.10
CA ALA A 184 -6.11 2.14 -19.34
C ALA A 184 -7.61 2.33 -19.63
N TRP A 185 -8.45 2.25 -18.59
CA TRP A 185 -9.88 2.53 -18.71
C TRP A 185 -10.20 3.99 -19.04
N VAL A 186 -9.40 4.95 -18.56
CA VAL A 186 -9.55 6.36 -18.95
C VAL A 186 -9.29 6.54 -20.44
N LEU A 187 -8.23 5.93 -20.99
CA LEU A 187 -7.95 5.97 -22.43
C LEU A 187 -9.04 5.22 -23.23
N ALA A 188 -9.42 4.04 -22.77
CA ALA A 188 -10.44 3.24 -23.43
C ALA A 188 -11.83 3.89 -23.38
N SER A 189 -12.12 4.73 -22.39
CA SER A 189 -13.42 5.39 -22.24
C SER A 189 -13.76 6.32 -23.40
N GLU A 190 -12.77 6.83 -24.14
CA GLU A 190 -13.00 7.65 -25.35
C GLU A 190 -13.70 6.83 -26.46
N ALA A 191 -13.38 5.55 -26.58
CA ALA A 191 -13.96 4.66 -27.60
C ALA A 191 -15.09 3.77 -27.05
N LEU A 192 -14.97 3.32 -25.80
CA LEU A 192 -15.87 2.34 -25.17
C LEU A 192 -16.87 2.94 -24.20
N GLY A 193 -16.82 4.25 -23.94
CA GLY A 193 -17.69 4.95 -22.98
C GLY A 193 -19.16 4.61 -23.13
N PRO A 194 -19.79 4.80 -24.31
CA PRO A 194 -21.22 4.51 -24.51
C PRO A 194 -21.57 3.04 -24.29
N ARG A 195 -20.68 2.12 -24.68
CA ARG A 195 -20.90 0.67 -24.46
C ARG A 195 -20.81 0.31 -22.98
N LEU A 196 -19.88 0.94 -22.27
CA LEU A 196 -19.69 0.74 -20.84
C LEU A 196 -20.88 1.31 -20.05
N GLU A 197 -21.37 2.49 -20.42
CA GLU A 197 -22.59 3.07 -19.87
C GLU A 197 -23.79 2.15 -20.08
N GLY A 198 -24.04 1.69 -21.30
CA GLY A 198 -25.12 0.75 -21.59
C GLY A 198 -25.01 -0.56 -20.79
N LEU A 199 -23.80 -1.10 -20.64
CA LEU A 199 -23.57 -2.29 -19.81
C LEU A 199 -23.92 -2.05 -18.34
N LEU A 200 -23.47 -0.93 -17.76
CA LEU A 200 -23.74 -0.61 -16.36
C LEU A 200 -25.21 -0.30 -16.11
N SER A 201 -25.88 0.41 -17.04
CA SER A 201 -27.32 0.65 -16.99
C SER A 201 -28.11 -0.66 -17.01
N ALA A 202 -27.80 -1.56 -17.95
CA ALA A 202 -28.44 -2.87 -18.01
C ALA A 202 -28.22 -3.71 -16.73
N CYS A 203 -27.05 -3.59 -16.09
CA CYS A 203 -26.80 -4.23 -14.79
C CYS A 203 -27.69 -3.64 -13.68
N LEU A 204 -27.96 -2.34 -13.69
CA LEU A 204 -28.84 -1.67 -12.71
C LEU A 204 -30.30 -2.04 -12.93
N GLU A 205 -30.78 -1.94 -14.17
CA GLU A 205 -32.16 -2.29 -14.56
C GLU A 205 -32.49 -3.74 -14.18
N ARG A 206 -31.54 -4.66 -14.38
CA ARG A 206 -31.71 -6.07 -14.04
C ARG A 206 -31.42 -6.38 -12.56
N GLY A 207 -30.90 -5.44 -11.78
CA GLY A 207 -30.44 -5.68 -10.41
C GLY A 207 -29.30 -6.71 -10.31
N GLN A 208 -28.52 -6.90 -11.37
CA GLN A 208 -27.51 -7.96 -11.47
C GLN A 208 -26.10 -7.39 -11.38
N PHE A 209 -25.34 -7.83 -10.37
CA PHE A 209 -23.92 -7.56 -10.28
C PHE A 209 -23.10 -8.74 -10.86
N PRO A 210 -22.33 -8.55 -11.94
CA PRO A 210 -21.58 -9.61 -12.59
C PRO A 210 -20.63 -10.38 -11.65
N LEU A 211 -20.70 -11.71 -11.70
CA LEU A 211 -19.85 -12.59 -10.86
C LEU A 211 -18.36 -12.35 -11.08
N ARG A 212 -17.93 -12.05 -12.32
CA ARG A 212 -16.53 -11.75 -12.64
C ARG A 212 -16.00 -10.58 -11.80
N TRP A 213 -16.80 -9.52 -11.62
CA TRP A 213 -16.40 -8.34 -10.85
C TRP A 213 -16.43 -8.55 -9.33
N LYS A 214 -17.07 -9.64 -8.84
CA LYS A 214 -17.01 -10.05 -7.43
C LYS A 214 -15.72 -10.79 -7.09
N THR A 215 -14.98 -11.22 -8.12
CA THR A 215 -13.69 -11.89 -7.95
C THR A 215 -12.60 -10.84 -7.78
N GLY A 216 -11.71 -11.04 -6.81
CA GLY A 216 -10.64 -10.09 -6.52
C GLY A 216 -9.35 -10.77 -6.13
N LYS A 217 -8.24 -10.05 -6.30
CA LYS A 217 -6.91 -10.50 -5.91
C LYS A 217 -6.64 -10.12 -4.46
N LEU A 218 -6.56 -11.12 -3.58
CA LEU A 218 -6.23 -10.91 -2.16
C LEU A 218 -4.72 -10.60 -1.99
N VAL A 219 -4.43 -9.51 -1.30
CA VAL A 219 -3.08 -9.09 -0.93
C VAL A 219 -3.04 -8.88 0.58
N LEU A 220 -2.10 -9.55 1.26
CA LEU A 220 -1.89 -9.39 2.69
C LEU A 220 -0.79 -8.35 2.95
N ILE A 221 -1.14 -7.26 3.64
CA ILE A 221 -0.21 -6.21 4.04
C ILE A 221 0.13 -6.36 5.52
N ARG A 222 1.42 -6.52 5.85
CA ARG A 222 1.88 -6.67 7.23
C ARG A 222 1.78 -5.37 8.01
N LYS A 223 1.24 -5.43 9.22
CA LYS A 223 1.24 -4.35 10.21
C LYS A 223 2.61 -4.27 10.88
N PRO A 224 3.17 -3.06 11.09
CA PRO A 224 4.39 -2.90 11.86
C PRO A 224 4.17 -3.28 13.33
N GLY A 225 5.18 -3.85 13.98
CA GLY A 225 5.18 -4.12 15.42
C GLY A 225 4.32 -5.31 15.88
N ARG A 226 3.85 -6.17 14.96
CA ARG A 226 3.12 -7.40 15.31
C ARG A 226 3.91 -8.66 14.92
N PRO A 227 3.78 -9.76 15.70
CA PRO A 227 4.46 -11.02 15.40
C PRO A 227 3.98 -11.57 14.05
N ALA A 228 4.90 -12.06 13.23
CA ALA A 228 4.59 -12.51 11.86
C ALA A 228 3.64 -13.72 11.84
N ASP A 229 3.65 -14.54 12.88
CA ASP A 229 2.86 -15.77 12.92
C ASP A 229 1.40 -15.55 13.38
N SER A 230 1.00 -14.31 13.70
CA SER A 230 -0.38 -14.01 14.09
C SER A 230 -1.23 -13.50 12.91
N PRO A 231 -2.44 -14.03 12.68
CA PRO A 231 -3.39 -13.49 11.68
C PRO A 231 -3.68 -12.00 11.87
N SER A 232 -3.72 -11.53 13.12
CA SER A 232 -3.94 -10.12 13.47
C SER A 232 -2.85 -9.16 12.93
N ALA A 233 -1.67 -9.69 12.60
CA ALA A 233 -0.55 -8.94 12.04
C ALA A 233 -0.76 -8.55 10.57
N TYR A 234 -1.77 -9.09 9.90
CA TYR A 234 -2.04 -8.82 8.48
C TYR A 234 -3.28 -7.95 8.30
N ARG A 235 -3.27 -7.14 7.25
CA ARG A 235 -4.43 -6.43 6.72
C ARG A 235 -4.78 -7.07 5.38
N PRO A 236 -5.94 -7.74 5.25
CA PRO A 236 -6.39 -8.21 3.95
C PRO A 236 -6.84 -7.02 3.11
N VAL A 237 -6.33 -6.94 1.88
CA VAL A 237 -6.78 -5.99 0.86
C VAL A 237 -7.14 -6.78 -0.37
N VAL A 238 -8.39 -6.68 -0.82
CA VAL A 238 -8.86 -7.32 -2.05
C VAL A 238 -8.82 -6.29 -3.17
N LEU A 239 -8.03 -6.56 -4.20
CA LEU A 239 -7.96 -5.73 -5.41
C LEU A 239 -9.01 -6.24 -6.39
N LEU A 240 -10.07 -5.46 -6.59
CA LEU A 240 -11.12 -5.71 -7.59
C LEU A 240 -10.75 -5.10 -8.94
N ASP A 241 -11.38 -5.58 -10.01
CA ASP A 241 -11.29 -5.00 -11.34
C ASP A 241 -11.83 -3.56 -11.36
N GLU A 242 -11.24 -2.70 -12.19
CA GLU A 242 -11.61 -1.27 -12.18
C GLU A 242 -13.03 -1.01 -12.68
N VAL A 243 -13.56 -1.87 -13.56
CA VAL A 243 -14.95 -1.80 -14.02
C VAL A 243 -15.91 -2.13 -12.88
N GLY A 244 -15.62 -3.16 -12.08
CA GLY A 244 -16.42 -3.49 -10.89
C GLY A 244 -16.45 -2.33 -9.91
N LYS A 245 -15.29 -1.73 -9.61
CA LYS A 245 -15.21 -0.53 -8.76
C LYS A 245 -15.93 0.67 -9.37
N LEU A 246 -15.93 0.81 -10.69
CA LEU A 246 -16.68 1.87 -11.38
C LEU A 246 -18.17 1.69 -11.11
N PHE A 247 -18.66 0.47 -11.23
CA PHE A 247 -20.06 0.15 -10.97
C PHE A 247 -20.46 0.37 -9.52
N GLU A 248 -19.65 -0.09 -8.57
CA GLU A 248 -19.84 0.16 -7.13
C GLU A 248 -19.93 1.65 -6.80
N ARG A 249 -19.11 2.50 -7.45
CA ARG A 249 -19.16 3.95 -7.25
C ARG A 249 -20.46 4.57 -7.76
N VAL A 250 -20.99 4.07 -8.87
CA VAL A 250 -22.29 4.52 -9.40
C VAL A 250 -23.38 4.21 -8.38
N ILE A 251 -23.44 2.98 -7.89
CA ILE A 251 -24.40 2.55 -6.87
C ILE A 251 -24.22 3.37 -5.58
N ALA A 252 -22.99 3.50 -5.07
CA ALA A 252 -22.70 4.23 -3.84
C ALA A 252 -23.06 5.73 -3.94
N ASN A 253 -22.88 6.34 -5.11
CA ASN A 253 -23.29 7.73 -5.32
C ASN A 253 -24.82 7.87 -5.28
N ARG A 254 -25.55 6.99 -5.96
CA ARG A 254 -27.02 6.99 -5.95
C ARG A 254 -27.58 6.77 -4.54
N LEU A 255 -27.02 5.81 -3.80
CA LEU A 255 -27.40 5.58 -2.39
C LEU A 255 -27.11 6.82 -1.53
N ALA A 256 -25.95 7.45 -1.70
CA ALA A 256 -25.60 8.65 -0.95
C ALA A 256 -26.47 9.86 -1.29
N GLU A 257 -26.95 9.97 -2.53
CA GLU A 257 -27.90 11.01 -2.97
C GLU A 257 -29.29 10.76 -2.40
N HIS A 258 -29.78 9.51 -2.48
CA HIS A 258 -31.06 9.12 -1.92
C HIS A 258 -31.11 9.33 -0.39
N LEU A 259 -30.08 8.91 0.35
CA LEU A 259 -29.98 9.12 1.80
C LEU A 259 -29.90 10.60 2.20
N ALA A 260 -29.41 11.48 1.31
CA ALA A 260 -29.29 12.90 1.61
C ALA A 260 -30.53 13.72 1.20
N GLY A 261 -31.32 13.23 0.25
CA GLY A 261 -32.47 13.95 -0.31
C GLY A 261 -33.83 13.43 0.14
N THR A 262 -34.05 12.11 0.05
CA THR A 262 -35.38 11.50 0.15
C THR A 262 -35.51 10.54 1.33
N GLY A 263 -34.48 9.73 1.59
CA GLY A 263 -34.49 8.73 2.66
C GLY A 263 -34.14 9.31 4.04
N PRO A 264 -34.27 8.51 5.12
CA PRO A 264 -33.77 8.90 6.42
C PRO A 264 -32.25 9.09 6.36
N ASP A 265 -31.79 10.32 6.60
CA ASP A 265 -30.37 10.64 6.62
C ASP A 265 -29.62 9.82 7.69
N LEU A 266 -28.31 9.66 7.50
CA LEU A 266 -27.46 8.99 8.47
C LEU A 266 -27.45 9.77 9.79
N ALA A 267 -27.32 9.05 10.90
CA ALA A 267 -27.22 9.63 12.24
C ALA A 267 -26.22 10.80 12.29
N GLU A 268 -26.55 11.86 13.02
CA GLU A 268 -25.75 13.10 13.04
C GLU A 268 -24.31 12.87 13.52
N HIS A 269 -24.13 11.91 14.43
CA HIS A 269 -22.83 11.51 14.98
C HIS A 269 -22.11 10.43 14.13
N GLN A 270 -22.63 10.10 12.94
CA GLN A 270 -21.94 9.25 11.96
C GLN A 270 -20.97 10.10 11.12
N PHE A 271 -19.70 10.10 11.51
CA PHE A 271 -18.65 10.86 10.82
C PHE A 271 -17.87 10.05 9.78
N GLY A 272 -17.77 8.72 9.98
CA GLY A 272 -17.04 7.84 9.09
C GLY A 272 -17.72 7.71 7.73
N PHE A 273 -16.94 7.80 6.65
CA PHE A 273 -17.39 7.55 5.27
C PHE A 273 -18.55 8.44 4.78
N ARG A 274 -18.82 9.56 5.45
CA ARG A 274 -19.87 10.51 5.09
C ARG A 274 -19.28 11.71 4.34
N LYS A 275 -19.93 12.14 3.24
CA LYS A 275 -19.51 13.33 2.49
C LYS A 275 -19.45 14.53 3.45
N ARG A 276 -18.39 15.33 3.37
CA ARG A 276 -18.16 16.55 4.17
C ARG A 276 -18.07 16.33 5.69
N ARG A 277 -17.87 15.10 6.18
CA ARG A 277 -17.50 14.83 7.58
C ARG A 277 -16.13 14.16 7.66
N SER A 278 -15.41 14.42 8.74
CA SER A 278 -14.04 13.94 8.95
C SER A 278 -13.83 13.43 10.38
N THR A 279 -12.70 12.78 10.60
CA THR A 279 -12.26 12.38 11.94
C THR A 279 -12.02 13.57 12.86
N VAL A 280 -11.68 14.75 12.30
CA VAL A 280 -11.50 15.98 13.07
C VAL A 280 -12.83 16.44 13.67
N ASP A 281 -13.92 16.35 12.90
CA ASP A 281 -15.26 16.70 13.38
C ASP A 281 -15.68 15.78 14.52
N ALA A 282 -15.43 14.48 14.39
CA ALA A 282 -15.68 13.49 15.45
C ALA A 282 -14.89 13.81 16.73
N MET A 283 -13.62 14.19 16.61
CA MET A 283 -12.80 14.58 17.75
C MET A 283 -13.30 15.86 18.41
N ARG A 284 -13.74 16.84 17.61
CA ARG A 284 -14.28 18.11 18.12
C ARG A 284 -15.58 17.90 18.89
N VAL A 285 -16.52 17.13 18.32
CA VAL A 285 -17.78 16.79 19.01
C VAL A 285 -17.50 16.03 20.30
N ARG A 286 -16.57 15.07 20.28
CA ARG A 286 -16.13 14.37 21.50
C ARG A 286 -15.54 15.32 22.54
N ALA A 287 -14.69 16.27 22.15
CA ALA A 287 -14.07 17.21 23.08
C ALA A 287 -15.11 18.14 23.72
N LEU A 288 -16.06 18.66 22.94
CA LEU A 288 -17.13 19.53 23.42
C LEU A 288 -18.07 18.79 24.37
N THR A 289 -18.55 17.60 23.96
CA THR A 289 -19.43 16.77 24.81
C THR A 289 -18.74 16.34 26.11
N THR A 290 -17.43 16.05 26.06
CA THR A 290 -16.65 15.75 27.27
C THR A 290 -16.50 16.97 28.16
N GLY A 291 -16.20 18.15 27.58
CA GLY A 291 -16.09 19.41 28.33
C GLY A 291 -17.39 19.79 29.03
N ASP A 292 -18.52 19.71 28.32
CA ASP A 292 -19.85 20.01 28.86
C ASP A 292 -20.27 19.02 29.94
N ALA A 293 -19.97 17.71 29.76
CA ALA A 293 -20.26 16.69 30.75
C ALA A 293 -19.46 16.91 32.04
N VAL A 294 -18.16 17.23 31.93
CA VAL A 294 -17.29 17.53 33.08
C VAL A 294 -17.72 18.82 33.77
N ALA A 295 -18.10 19.87 33.02
CA ALA A 295 -18.58 21.13 33.58
C ALA A 295 -19.90 20.97 34.37
N ARG A 296 -20.74 20.01 34.00
CA ARG A 296 -21.98 19.65 34.73
C ARG A 296 -21.74 18.64 35.87
N GLY A 297 -20.49 18.37 36.23
CA GLY A 297 -20.13 17.44 37.31
C GLY A 297 -20.16 15.96 36.94
N GLY A 298 -20.28 15.63 35.65
CA GLY A 298 -20.25 14.26 35.14
C GLY A 298 -18.83 13.71 35.00
N LEU A 299 -18.67 12.40 35.24
CA LEU A 299 -17.39 11.70 35.06
C LEU A 299 -17.30 11.08 33.66
N PHE A 300 -16.29 11.49 32.88
CA PHE A 300 -15.99 10.88 31.58
C PHE A 300 -15.05 9.69 31.73
N TRP A 301 -15.57 8.48 31.54
CA TRP A 301 -14.77 7.26 31.57
C TRP A 301 -14.12 7.02 30.21
N ARG A 302 -12.80 7.18 30.12
CA ARG A 302 -12.02 6.82 28.93
C ARG A 302 -11.82 5.31 28.91
N CYS A 303 -12.59 4.58 28.10
CA CYS A 303 -12.32 3.18 27.83
C CYS A 303 -11.04 3.07 26.98
N LEU A 304 -9.90 2.87 27.64
CA LEU A 304 -8.63 2.54 27.00
C LEU A 304 -8.67 1.05 26.67
N SER A 305 -9.05 0.71 25.44
CA SER A 305 -8.99 -0.67 24.96
C SER A 305 -7.53 -1.13 24.81
N THR A 306 -6.93 -1.60 25.89
CA THR A 306 -5.86 -2.60 25.82
C THR A 306 -6.54 -3.97 25.83
N SER A 307 -6.21 -4.77 24.80
CA SER A 307 -6.62 -6.15 24.43
C SER A 307 -7.06 -7.15 25.53
N PRO A 308 -7.74 -8.25 25.14
CA PRO A 308 -8.83 -8.87 25.90
C PRO A 308 -8.36 -9.94 26.89
N THR A 309 -9.09 -10.06 27.99
CA THR A 309 -9.28 -11.34 28.69
C THR A 309 -10.79 -11.65 28.71
N PRO A 310 -11.22 -12.89 28.38
CA PRO A 310 -12.62 -13.23 28.32
C PRO A 310 -13.06 -13.78 29.67
N SER A 311 -13.76 -12.97 30.47
CA SER A 311 -14.64 -13.51 31.50
C SER A 311 -15.63 -12.46 31.96
N THR A 312 -16.90 -12.88 31.98
CA THR A 312 -18.12 -12.27 32.55
C THR A 312 -18.88 -11.25 31.67
N PRO A 313 -20.18 -11.49 31.40
CA PRO A 313 -21.05 -10.53 30.73
C PRO A 313 -21.43 -9.40 31.69
N CYS A 314 -21.30 -8.14 31.25
CA CYS A 314 -21.88 -7.00 31.96
C CYS A 314 -23.41 -7.03 31.84
N PRO A 315 -24.18 -7.02 32.94
CA PRO A 315 -25.61 -6.80 32.90
C PRO A 315 -25.93 -5.32 32.64
N GLY A 316 -27.13 -5.09 32.11
CA GLY A 316 -27.66 -3.80 31.71
C GLY A 316 -27.64 -2.69 32.76
N ALA A 317 -27.78 -1.48 32.25
CA ALA A 317 -27.88 -0.24 33.00
C ALA A 317 -28.98 -0.30 34.08
N ALA A 318 -28.61 0.08 35.30
CA ALA A 318 -29.55 0.53 36.32
C ALA A 318 -28.93 1.70 37.09
N LEU A 319 -29.66 2.80 37.18
CA LEU A 319 -29.40 3.94 38.06
C LEU A 319 -29.32 3.45 39.52
N GLY A 320 -28.31 3.91 40.27
CA GLY A 320 -28.22 3.63 41.70
C GLY A 320 -27.04 4.31 42.39
N ARG A 321 -27.33 4.99 43.50
CA ARG A 321 -26.42 5.82 44.30
C ARG A 321 -25.35 4.99 45.04
N HIS A 322 -24.23 5.66 45.33
CA HIS A 322 -23.19 5.38 46.35
C HIS A 322 -22.95 3.94 46.82
N SER A 323 -21.73 3.43 46.59
CA SER A 323 -20.77 3.00 47.63
C SER A 323 -19.50 2.41 46.98
N GLY A 324 -18.39 2.45 47.71
CA GLY A 324 -17.02 2.46 47.19
C GLY A 324 -16.55 1.20 46.46
N ILE A 325 -15.74 1.43 45.43
CA ILE A 325 -14.75 0.48 44.92
C ILE A 325 -13.39 1.17 45.00
N THR A 326 -12.60 0.70 45.96
CA THR A 326 -11.18 1.02 46.16
C THR A 326 -10.38 0.48 44.98
N GLY A 327 -9.85 1.35 44.13
CA GLY A 327 -8.92 0.90 43.08
C GLY A 327 -8.75 1.76 41.82
N CYS A 328 -9.21 3.02 41.78
CA CYS A 328 -8.97 3.88 40.62
C CYS A 328 -8.53 5.28 41.09
N ARG A 329 -7.30 5.69 40.75
CA ARG A 329 -6.82 7.05 41.00
C ARG A 329 -7.51 8.04 40.04
N PRO A 330 -8.16 9.11 40.53
CA PRO A 330 -8.55 10.22 39.68
C PRO A 330 -7.28 10.96 39.23
N ILE A 331 -7.14 11.22 37.94
CA ILE A 331 -6.15 12.19 37.44
C ILE A 331 -6.86 13.54 37.45
N SER A 332 -6.55 14.36 38.45
CA SER A 332 -6.81 15.80 38.39
C SER A 332 -5.88 16.41 37.36
N VAL A 333 -6.43 16.99 36.30
CA VAL A 333 -5.66 17.81 35.35
C VAL A 333 -5.72 19.24 35.88
N VAL A 334 -4.56 19.76 36.28
CA VAL A 334 -4.30 21.22 36.35
C VAL A 334 -3.92 21.68 34.95
#